data_AF-A0A382XIZ1-F1
#
_entry.id   AF-A0A382XIZ1-F1
#
_cell.length_a   1.000
_cell.length_b   1.000
_cell.length_c   1.000
_cell.angle_alpha   90.00
_cell.angle_beta   90.00
_cell.angle_gamma   90.00
#
_symmetry.space_group_name_H-M   'P 1'
#
loop_
_entity.id
_entity.type
_entity.pdbx_description
1 polymer ?
#
loop_
_entity_poly.entity_id
_entity_poly.type
_entity_poly.pdbx_seq_one_letter_code
_entity_poly.pdbx_strand_id
1 'polypeptide(L)'
;AEIIENDVEVVLLVEFSESDESENIQQLDRLSELMGDLGCNKGLVKIIKPDMQRAVWGMRKQGLNIIMSMKGDGKPISFVEDCAVSLDDLPEYTARLDAIFRKYSTRGTWYAHASVGTLHVRPVLNLKLDQDAKKMRSIAEETFEMVREYKGSHSGEHGDGIVRSEFHTTMFGDRIVSAFGEVKRAFDPGNRFNPGRIVNPPRMDDRSLFRFKPGYKINELNTALDWSAWGGFSSAVEMCNNNGACRKLSSGMMCPSFRATRDEQHSTRG
;
A
#
# COMPACT_ATOMS: atom_id res chain seq x y z
N ALA A 1 -24.84 5.21 16.46
CA ALA A 1 -23.69 5.15 17.37
C ALA A 1 -22.45 5.22 16.50
N GLU A 2 -21.56 6.17 16.77
CA GLU A 2 -20.23 6.20 16.13
C GLU A 2 -19.47 4.96 16.60
N ILE A 3 -18.92 4.18 15.66
CA ILE A 3 -18.21 2.92 15.95
C ILE A 3 -16.77 3.21 16.41
N ILE A 4 -16.24 4.37 16.06
CA ILE A 4 -14.88 4.82 16.36
C ILE A 4 -15.01 6.10 17.17
N GLU A 5 -14.47 6.09 18.38
CA GLU A 5 -14.40 7.27 19.25
C GLU A 5 -13.19 8.16 18.88
N ASN A 6 -13.17 9.39 19.39
CA ASN A 6 -11.99 10.25 19.26
C ASN A 6 -10.81 9.60 20.03
N ASP A 7 -9.58 9.80 19.54
CA ASP A 7 -8.31 9.30 20.12
C ASP A 7 -7.98 7.81 19.92
N VAL A 8 -8.68 7.11 19.02
CA VAL A 8 -8.29 5.74 18.61
C VAL A 8 -7.07 5.78 17.68
N GLU A 9 -5.95 5.17 18.12
CA GLU A 9 -4.72 5.07 17.32
C GLU A 9 -4.72 3.90 16.33
N VAL A 10 -5.39 2.80 16.68
CA VAL A 10 -5.42 1.55 15.88
C VAL A 10 -6.81 0.92 15.92
N VAL A 11 -7.27 0.44 14.76
CA VAL A 11 -8.50 -0.34 14.63
C VAL A 11 -8.15 -1.72 14.07
N LEU A 12 -8.51 -2.78 14.81
CA LEU A 12 -8.44 -4.16 14.35
C LEU A 12 -9.85 -4.64 13.97
N LEU A 13 -10.00 -5.13 12.74
CA LEU A 13 -11.24 -5.73 12.26
C LEU A 13 -11.07 -7.26 12.22
N VAL A 14 -11.98 -7.97 12.86
CA VAL A 14 -12.02 -9.44 12.91
C VAL A 14 -13.37 -9.89 12.34
N GLU A 15 -13.33 -10.84 11.40
CA GLU A 15 -14.52 -11.43 10.79
C GLU A 15 -14.52 -12.93 11.02
N PHE A 16 -15.71 -13.46 11.33
CA PHE A 16 -15.99 -14.89 11.36
C PHE A 16 -16.95 -15.21 10.20
N SER A 17 -16.75 -16.36 9.57
CA SER A 17 -17.52 -16.81 8.41
C SER A 17 -17.82 -18.30 8.52
N GLU A 18 -18.41 -18.68 9.64
CA GLU A 18 -18.93 -20.03 9.88
C GLU A 18 -20.19 -20.29 9.06
N SER A 19 -20.56 -21.57 8.92
CA SER A 19 -21.71 -21.99 8.11
C SER A 19 -23.06 -21.57 8.71
N ASP A 20 -23.10 -21.31 10.01
CA ASP A 20 -24.30 -20.90 10.75
C ASP A 20 -24.09 -19.56 11.49
N GLU A 21 -25.12 -18.71 11.51
CA GLU A 21 -25.05 -17.40 12.18
C GLU A 21 -24.84 -17.53 13.70
N SER A 22 -25.42 -18.54 14.34
CA SER A 22 -25.26 -18.78 15.77
C SER A 22 -23.83 -19.18 16.15
N GLU A 23 -23.12 -19.89 15.27
CA GLU A 23 -21.71 -20.21 15.46
C GLU A 23 -20.84 -18.95 15.37
N ASN A 24 -21.13 -18.06 14.40
CA ASN A 24 -20.46 -16.77 14.30
C ASN A 24 -20.68 -15.89 15.55
N ILE A 25 -21.90 -15.90 16.12
CA ILE A 25 -22.19 -15.20 17.38
C ILE A 25 -21.36 -15.78 18.54
N GLN A 26 -21.26 -17.11 18.65
CA GLN A 26 -20.42 -17.76 19.67
C GLN A 26 -18.93 -17.42 19.51
N GLN A 27 -18.43 -17.28 18.28
CA GLN A 27 -17.05 -16.82 18.03
C GLN A 27 -16.85 -15.36 18.50
N LEU A 28 -17.81 -14.48 18.24
CA LEU A 28 -17.78 -13.09 18.72
C LEU A 28 -17.82 -13.00 20.26
N ASP A 29 -18.59 -13.87 20.91
CA ASP A 29 -18.65 -13.97 22.37
C ASP A 29 -17.30 -14.42 22.94
N ARG A 30 -16.70 -15.49 22.40
CA ARG A 30 -15.36 -15.96 22.77
C ARG A 30 -14.28 -14.90 22.58
N LEU A 31 -14.32 -14.15 21.48
CA LEU A 31 -13.40 -13.03 21.27
C LEU A 31 -13.58 -11.94 22.34
N SER A 32 -14.82 -11.70 22.77
CA SER A 32 -15.10 -10.70 23.81
C SER A 32 -14.56 -11.13 25.17
N GLU A 33 -14.68 -12.42 25.51
CA GLU A 33 -14.10 -13.01 26.72
C GLU A 33 -12.57 -12.90 26.70
N LEU A 34 -11.93 -13.33 25.61
CA LEU A 34 -10.48 -13.22 25.42
C LEU A 34 -9.99 -11.77 25.58
N MET A 35 -10.66 -10.82 24.94
CA MET A 35 -10.31 -9.41 25.06
C MET A 35 -10.53 -8.89 26.50
N GLY A 36 -11.51 -9.44 27.21
CA GLY A 36 -11.71 -9.19 28.64
C GLY A 36 -10.56 -9.71 29.50
N ASP A 37 -10.10 -10.93 29.26
CA ASP A 37 -8.98 -11.56 29.97
C ASP A 37 -7.66 -10.81 29.75
N LEU A 38 -7.48 -10.23 28.55
CA LEU A 38 -6.35 -9.37 28.21
C LEU A 38 -6.45 -7.94 28.76
N GLY A 39 -7.58 -7.58 29.39
CA GLY A 39 -7.83 -6.21 29.89
C GLY A 39 -8.15 -5.19 28.80
N CYS A 40 -8.44 -5.64 27.58
CA CYS A 40 -8.72 -4.85 26.37
C CYS A 40 -10.23 -4.79 26.06
N ASN A 41 -11.06 -4.73 27.11
CA ASN A 41 -12.52 -4.72 26.98
C ASN A 41 -13.09 -3.39 26.46
N LYS A 42 -12.35 -2.28 26.61
CA LYS A 42 -12.75 -0.98 26.08
C LYS A 42 -12.48 -0.91 24.58
N GLY A 43 -13.50 -0.53 23.81
CA GLY A 43 -13.39 -0.34 22.35
C GLY A 43 -13.74 -1.56 21.50
N LEU A 44 -14.18 -2.69 22.09
CA LEU A 44 -14.71 -3.82 21.33
C LEU A 44 -16.16 -3.58 20.92
N VAL A 45 -16.43 -3.58 19.62
CA VAL A 45 -17.78 -3.38 19.06
C VAL A 45 -18.18 -4.59 18.21
N LYS A 46 -19.22 -5.31 18.62
CA LYS A 46 -19.78 -6.42 17.84
C LYS A 46 -20.62 -5.90 16.68
N ILE A 47 -20.30 -6.31 15.46
CA ILE A 47 -20.98 -5.88 14.23
C ILE A 47 -21.74 -7.06 13.62
N ILE A 48 -23.00 -7.22 14.02
CA ILE A 48 -23.85 -8.36 13.59
C ILE A 48 -24.75 -7.98 12.41
N LYS A 49 -25.31 -6.77 12.40
CA LYS A 49 -26.29 -6.37 11.37
C LYS A 49 -25.63 -6.26 9.98
N PRO A 50 -26.20 -6.87 8.92
CA PRO A 50 -25.61 -6.85 7.58
C PRO A 50 -25.31 -5.45 7.02
N ASP A 51 -26.17 -4.46 7.26
CA ASP A 51 -25.92 -3.08 6.82
C ASP A 51 -24.68 -2.47 7.51
N MET A 52 -24.49 -2.76 8.79
CA MET A 52 -23.34 -2.28 9.55
C MET A 52 -22.06 -2.99 9.12
N GLN A 53 -22.12 -4.30 8.86
CA GLN A 53 -21.00 -5.06 8.29
C GLN A 53 -20.57 -4.46 6.95
N ARG A 54 -21.53 -4.19 6.05
CA ARG A 54 -21.26 -3.52 4.76
C ARG A 54 -20.62 -2.16 4.93
N ALA A 55 -21.09 -1.36 5.90
CA ALA A 55 -20.52 -0.04 6.16
C ALA A 55 -19.07 -0.11 6.66
N VAL A 56 -18.78 -0.97 7.63
CA VAL A 56 -17.43 -1.16 8.20
C VAL A 56 -16.46 -1.69 7.14
N TRP A 57 -16.86 -2.70 6.37
CA TRP A 57 -16.05 -3.21 5.27
C TRP A 57 -15.88 -2.19 4.14
N GLY A 58 -16.92 -1.38 3.88
CA GLY A 58 -16.86 -0.25 2.98
C GLY A 58 -15.76 0.74 3.40
N MET A 59 -15.73 1.12 4.67
CA MET A 59 -14.68 1.97 5.24
C MET A 59 -13.29 1.33 5.09
N ARG A 60 -13.11 0.07 5.50
CA ARG A 60 -11.82 -0.64 5.37
C ARG A 60 -11.33 -0.71 3.92
N LYS A 61 -12.25 -0.90 2.97
CA LYS A 61 -11.95 -0.93 1.53
C LYS A 61 -11.54 0.44 0.99
N GLN A 62 -12.06 1.53 1.56
CA GLN A 62 -11.69 2.90 1.19
C GLN A 62 -10.43 3.41 1.90
N GLY A 63 -9.97 2.75 2.98
CA GLY A 63 -8.83 3.21 3.79
C GLY A 63 -7.61 3.61 2.96
N LEU A 64 -7.21 2.78 1.98
CA LEU A 64 -6.10 3.12 1.08
C LEU A 64 -6.38 4.39 0.27
N ASN A 65 -7.57 4.55 -0.30
CA ASN A 65 -7.91 5.75 -1.09
C ASN A 65 -7.91 7.01 -0.24
N ILE A 66 -8.37 6.92 1.01
CA ILE A 66 -8.38 8.02 1.98
C ILE A 66 -6.95 8.43 2.30
N ILE A 67 -6.08 7.47 2.65
CA ILE A 67 -4.65 7.71 2.94
C ILE A 67 -3.93 8.32 1.73
N MET A 68 -4.22 7.81 0.53
CA MET A 68 -3.64 8.30 -0.72
C MET A 68 -4.13 9.70 -1.12
N SER A 69 -5.26 10.15 -0.55
CA SER A 69 -5.81 11.49 -0.79
C SER A 69 -5.18 12.57 0.11
N MET A 70 -3.97 12.32 0.63
CA MET A 70 -3.17 13.31 1.33
C MET A 70 -2.82 14.50 0.43
N LYS A 71 -3.20 15.72 0.87
CA LYS A 71 -2.88 16.97 0.19
C LYS A 71 -1.41 17.36 0.42
N GLY A 72 -0.84 18.08 -0.55
CA GLY A 72 0.56 18.50 -0.52
C GLY A 72 1.50 17.56 -1.30
N ASP A 73 2.78 17.91 -1.34
CA ASP A 73 3.79 17.21 -2.14
C ASP A 73 4.28 15.89 -1.52
N GLY A 74 4.20 15.78 -0.19
CA GLY A 74 4.46 14.53 0.51
C GLY A 74 3.35 13.52 0.21
N LYS A 75 3.70 12.36 -0.36
CA LYS A 75 2.76 11.28 -0.65
C LYS A 75 3.16 10.01 0.11
N PRO A 76 2.21 9.19 0.58
CA PRO A 76 2.53 7.87 1.12
C PRO A 76 2.98 6.94 -0.02
N ILE A 77 4.28 6.61 -0.05
CA ILE A 77 4.88 5.84 -1.16
C ILE A 77 4.91 4.35 -0.82
N SER A 78 4.50 3.52 -1.78
CA SER A 78 4.59 2.06 -1.69
C SER A 78 5.96 1.58 -2.17
N PHE A 79 6.81 1.18 -1.23
CA PHE A 79 8.06 0.47 -1.54
C PHE A 79 8.44 -0.57 -0.46
N VAL A 80 8.05 -0.36 0.80
CA VAL A 80 8.19 -1.31 1.92
C VAL A 80 6.85 -1.83 2.45
N GLU A 81 5.74 -1.55 1.76
CA GLU A 81 4.37 -1.79 2.22
C GLU A 81 3.91 -3.24 2.06
N ASP A 82 4.80 -4.16 1.76
CA ASP A 82 4.42 -5.54 1.48
C ASP A 82 5.37 -6.53 2.14
N CYS A 83 6.06 -6.06 3.17
CA CYS A 83 6.91 -6.92 3.97
C CYS A 83 6.04 -7.84 4.83
N ALA A 84 6.47 -9.09 4.95
CA ALA A 84 5.82 -10.12 5.74
C ALA A 84 6.82 -10.77 6.73
N VAL A 85 6.41 -10.88 7.99
CA VAL A 85 7.16 -11.56 9.07
C VAL A 85 6.24 -12.54 9.81
N SER A 86 6.77 -13.36 10.71
CA SER A 86 5.92 -14.22 11.53
C SER A 86 5.04 -13.39 12.48
N LEU A 87 3.91 -13.95 12.93
CA LEU A 87 3.00 -13.24 13.85
C LEU A 87 3.67 -12.91 15.20
N ASP A 88 4.54 -13.80 15.67
CA ASP A 88 5.27 -13.62 16.93
C ASP A 88 6.27 -12.45 16.84
N ASP A 89 6.78 -12.16 15.65
CA ASP A 89 7.73 -11.08 15.39
C ASP A 89 7.05 -9.72 15.14
N LEU A 90 5.75 -9.69 14.83
CA LEU A 90 5.02 -8.47 14.44
C LEU A 90 5.19 -7.29 15.41
N PRO A 91 5.09 -7.47 16.74
CA PRO A 91 5.23 -6.34 17.68
C PRO A 91 6.62 -5.70 17.61
N GLU A 92 7.69 -6.51 17.52
CA GLU A 92 9.06 -5.99 17.44
C GLU A 92 9.33 -5.38 16.06
N TYR A 93 8.90 -6.05 15.00
CA TYR A 93 9.03 -5.59 13.62
C TYR A 93 8.40 -4.20 13.43
N THR A 94 7.17 -4.00 13.93
CA THR A 94 6.47 -2.70 13.83
C THR A 94 7.20 -1.59 14.58
N ALA A 95 7.71 -1.87 15.78
CA ALA A 95 8.47 -0.91 16.57
C ALA A 95 9.79 -0.51 15.90
N ARG A 96 10.53 -1.47 15.33
CA ARG A 96 11.78 -1.19 14.60
C ARG A 96 11.52 -0.45 13.29
N LEU A 97 10.47 -0.82 12.56
CA LEU A 97 10.10 -0.10 11.33
C LEU A 97 9.72 1.36 11.61
N ASP A 98 8.98 1.62 12.69
CA ASP A 98 8.70 2.99 13.13
C ASP A 98 9.97 3.76 13.50
N ALA A 99 10.94 3.10 14.15
CA ALA A 99 12.25 3.70 14.44
C ALA A 99 13.02 4.06 13.15
N ILE A 100 12.98 3.21 12.10
CA ILE A 100 13.53 3.51 10.78
C ILE A 100 12.86 4.76 10.21
N PHE A 101 11.52 4.84 10.21
CA PHE A 101 10.84 6.03 9.69
C PHE A 101 11.20 7.31 10.46
N ARG A 102 11.28 7.24 11.80
CA ARG A 102 11.71 8.36 12.64
C ARG A 102 13.14 8.81 12.32
N LYS A 103 14.07 7.87 12.14
CA LYS A 103 15.46 8.16 11.72
C LYS A 103 15.51 8.98 10.43
N TYR A 104 14.64 8.68 9.49
CA TYR A 104 14.54 9.39 8.21
C TYR A 104 13.54 10.57 8.21
N SER A 105 13.07 10.99 9.40
CA SER A 105 12.14 12.11 9.57
C SER A 105 10.86 11.97 8.74
N THR A 106 10.32 10.76 8.68
CA THR A 106 9.01 10.44 8.08
C THR A 106 8.17 9.63 9.06
N ARG A 107 6.92 9.35 8.70
CA ARG A 107 5.99 8.50 9.47
C ARG A 107 5.33 7.52 8.52
N GLY A 108 5.09 6.31 9.01
CA GLY A 108 4.34 5.29 8.27
C GLY A 108 2.84 5.54 8.37
N THR A 109 2.12 5.43 7.25
CA THR A 109 0.68 5.22 7.25
C THR A 109 0.40 3.73 7.16
N TRP A 110 -0.39 3.19 8.08
CA TRP A 110 -0.57 1.76 8.27
C TRP A 110 -1.97 1.31 7.85
N TYR A 111 -2.04 0.25 7.05
CA TYR A 111 -3.24 -0.53 6.78
C TYR A 111 -2.79 -1.96 6.49
N ALA A 112 -3.40 -3.00 7.06
CA ALA A 112 -2.72 -4.31 7.04
C ALA A 112 -3.65 -5.51 6.96
N HIS A 113 -3.00 -6.65 6.70
CA HIS A 113 -3.49 -8.00 6.93
C HIS A 113 -2.70 -8.62 8.10
N ALA A 114 -2.96 -8.12 9.31
CA ALA A 114 -2.20 -8.50 10.51
C ALA A 114 -2.22 -10.02 10.77
N SER A 115 -3.31 -10.72 10.40
CA SER A 115 -3.50 -12.15 10.64
C SER A 115 -2.52 -13.07 9.88
N VAL A 116 -1.83 -12.55 8.86
CA VAL A 116 -0.87 -13.34 8.06
C VAL A 116 0.55 -12.76 8.12
N GLY A 117 0.79 -11.79 9.01
CA GLY A 117 2.11 -11.20 9.17
C GLY A 117 2.49 -10.17 8.11
N THR A 118 1.59 -9.83 7.19
CA THR A 118 1.82 -8.86 6.11
C THR A 118 1.21 -7.50 6.48
N LEU A 119 2.07 -6.51 6.70
CA LEU A 119 1.66 -5.16 7.05
C LEU A 119 1.87 -4.22 5.86
N HIS A 120 0.84 -3.46 5.47
CA HIS A 120 1.02 -2.41 4.49
C HIS A 120 1.30 -1.07 5.13
N VAL A 121 2.56 -0.66 4.97
CA VAL A 121 3.12 0.52 5.59
C VAL A 121 3.76 1.40 4.54
N ARG A 122 3.32 2.65 4.49
CA ARG A 122 3.80 3.61 3.49
C ARG A 122 4.36 4.84 4.17
N PRO A 123 5.67 5.11 4.08
CA PRO A 123 6.20 6.37 4.56
C PRO A 123 5.81 7.52 3.63
N VAL A 124 5.64 8.71 4.22
CA VAL A 124 5.30 9.94 3.48
C VAL A 124 6.58 10.59 2.97
N LEU A 125 6.74 10.68 1.65
CA LEU A 125 7.93 11.23 0.98
C LEU A 125 7.52 12.14 -0.19
N ASN A 126 8.35 13.14 -0.49
CA ASN A 126 8.22 13.98 -1.67
C ASN A 126 9.21 13.53 -2.76
N LEU A 127 8.79 12.61 -3.63
CA LEU A 127 9.65 12.07 -4.69
C LEU A 127 10.01 13.09 -5.80
N LYS A 128 9.46 14.31 -5.77
CA LYS A 128 9.95 15.42 -6.61
C LYS A 128 11.36 15.83 -6.22
N LEU A 129 11.76 15.63 -4.96
CA LEU A 129 13.07 16.01 -4.42
C LEU A 129 14.08 14.87 -4.56
N ASP A 130 15.34 15.22 -4.86
CA ASP A 130 16.45 14.26 -4.94
C ASP A 130 16.73 13.58 -3.59
N GLN A 131 16.76 14.38 -2.52
CA GLN A 131 17.01 13.90 -1.16
C GLN A 131 16.00 12.84 -0.71
N ASP A 132 14.74 12.96 -1.11
CA ASP A 132 13.68 12.06 -0.67
C ASP A 132 13.67 10.76 -1.50
N ALA A 133 14.17 10.77 -2.73
CA ALA A 133 14.45 9.53 -3.48
C ALA A 133 15.62 8.75 -2.86
N LYS A 134 16.68 9.45 -2.43
CA LYS A 134 17.78 8.82 -1.67
C LYS A 134 17.29 8.25 -0.35
N LYS A 135 16.47 9.02 0.38
CA LYS A 135 15.81 8.58 1.61
C LYS A 135 14.95 7.35 1.39
N MET A 136 14.17 7.29 0.31
CA MET A 136 13.38 6.11 -0.08
C MET A 136 14.26 4.86 -0.18
N ARG A 137 15.40 4.96 -0.89
CA ARG A 137 16.34 3.85 -1.01
C ARG A 137 16.92 3.43 0.34
N SER A 138 17.38 4.37 1.15
CA SER A 138 17.95 4.05 2.47
C SER A 138 16.94 3.39 3.41
N ILE A 139 15.68 3.84 3.40
CA ILE A 139 14.60 3.18 4.15
C ILE A 139 14.38 1.75 3.63
N ALA A 140 14.36 1.56 2.30
CA ALA A 140 14.16 0.25 1.70
C ALA A 140 15.26 -0.73 2.09
N GLU A 141 16.52 -0.33 1.94
CA GLU A 141 17.69 -1.15 2.27
C GLU A 141 17.69 -1.57 3.74
N GLU A 142 17.52 -0.63 4.68
CA GLU A 142 17.43 -0.94 6.12
C GLU A 142 16.22 -1.83 6.46
N THR A 143 15.07 -1.56 5.85
CA THR A 143 13.86 -2.34 6.10
C THR A 143 14.02 -3.78 5.60
N PHE A 144 14.58 -3.97 4.40
CA PHE A 144 14.76 -5.29 3.82
C PHE A 144 15.87 -6.08 4.52
N GLU A 145 16.92 -5.41 5.00
CA GLU A 145 17.92 -6.04 5.87
C GLU A 145 17.28 -6.53 7.17
N MET A 146 16.52 -5.66 7.85
CA MET A 146 15.78 -6.01 9.07
C MET A 146 14.80 -7.17 8.84
N VAL A 147 14.02 -7.16 7.75
CA VAL A 147 13.07 -8.24 7.43
C VAL A 147 13.78 -9.59 7.27
N ARG A 148 15.01 -9.59 6.75
CA ARG A 148 15.81 -10.83 6.62
C ARG A 148 16.25 -11.38 7.97
N GLU A 149 16.49 -10.54 8.97
CA GLU A 149 16.77 -10.99 10.34
C GLU A 149 15.60 -11.82 10.90
N TYR A 150 14.37 -11.42 10.58
CA TYR A 150 13.14 -12.15 10.90
C TYR A 150 12.86 -13.34 9.98
N LYS A 151 13.75 -13.66 9.03
CA LYS A 151 13.53 -14.65 7.96
C LYS A 151 12.23 -14.39 7.18
N GLY A 152 11.83 -13.13 7.09
CA GLY A 152 10.63 -12.68 6.41
C GLY A 152 10.80 -12.49 4.91
N SER A 153 9.77 -11.94 4.28
CA SER A 153 9.75 -11.57 2.86
C SER A 153 9.60 -10.07 2.69
N HIS A 154 10.29 -9.45 1.72
CA HIS A 154 10.05 -8.05 1.34
C HIS A 154 8.87 -7.86 0.38
N SER A 155 8.22 -8.96 -0.01
CA SER A 155 7.11 -9.03 -0.96
C SER A 155 6.16 -10.17 -0.57
N GLY A 156 5.03 -9.82 0.02
CA GLY A 156 4.01 -10.74 0.50
C GLY A 156 2.98 -11.06 -0.59
N GLU A 157 2.28 -10.04 -1.09
CA GLU A 157 1.16 -10.22 -2.02
C GLU A 157 1.18 -9.30 -3.27
N HIS A 158 1.90 -8.19 -3.26
CA HIS A 158 1.87 -7.19 -4.34
C HIS A 158 2.81 -7.52 -5.52
N GLY A 159 3.73 -8.48 -5.33
CA GLY A 159 4.79 -8.81 -6.28
C GLY A 159 5.91 -7.77 -6.32
N ASP A 160 6.99 -8.05 -7.07
CA ASP A 160 8.24 -7.30 -6.87
C ASP A 160 8.41 -6.10 -7.81
N GLY A 161 7.87 -6.21 -9.03
CA GLY A 161 7.88 -5.13 -10.02
C GLY A 161 9.28 -4.59 -10.34
N ILE A 162 9.42 -3.26 -10.43
CA ILE A 162 10.76 -2.61 -10.43
C ILE A 162 11.25 -2.42 -9.01
N VAL A 163 10.30 -2.08 -8.13
CA VAL A 163 10.57 -1.49 -6.84
C VAL A 163 11.36 -2.43 -5.93
N ARG A 164 11.12 -3.74 -5.98
CA ARG A 164 11.80 -4.73 -5.13
C ARG A 164 12.80 -5.61 -5.87
N SER A 165 12.72 -5.69 -7.21
CA SER A 165 13.50 -6.68 -7.94
C SER A 165 15.01 -6.51 -7.85
N GLU A 166 15.51 -5.29 -7.65
CA GLU A 166 16.94 -5.05 -7.38
C GLU A 166 17.45 -5.86 -6.17
N PHE A 167 16.58 -6.17 -5.21
CA PHE A 167 16.93 -6.82 -3.93
C PHE A 167 16.76 -8.35 -3.96
N HIS A 168 16.40 -8.94 -5.10
CA HIS A 168 16.16 -10.38 -5.23
C HIS A 168 17.38 -11.21 -4.85
N THR A 169 18.59 -10.81 -5.26
CA THR A 169 19.81 -11.57 -4.94
C THR A 169 20.04 -11.65 -3.44
N THR A 170 19.81 -10.56 -2.72
CA THR A 170 19.95 -10.50 -1.26
C THR A 170 18.93 -11.41 -0.55
N MET A 171 17.74 -11.59 -1.13
CA MET A 171 16.67 -12.42 -0.57
C MET A 171 16.79 -13.90 -0.94
N PHE A 172 16.96 -14.21 -2.23
CA PHE A 172 16.89 -15.58 -2.77
C PHE A 172 18.26 -16.19 -3.07
N GLY A 173 19.33 -15.38 -3.09
CA GLY A 173 20.67 -15.81 -3.47
C GLY A 173 20.87 -15.99 -4.97
N ASP A 174 22.14 -16.00 -5.39
CA ASP A 174 22.54 -15.98 -6.81
C ASP A 174 21.96 -17.14 -7.62
N ARG A 175 21.91 -18.34 -7.03
CA ARG A 175 21.43 -19.54 -7.72
C ARG A 175 19.98 -19.41 -8.16
N ILE A 176 19.11 -18.95 -7.25
CA ILE A 176 17.67 -18.82 -7.53
C ILE A 176 17.42 -17.67 -8.51
N VAL A 177 18.07 -16.52 -8.30
CA VAL A 177 17.93 -15.37 -9.20
C VAL A 177 18.44 -15.68 -10.61
N SER A 178 19.52 -16.47 -10.73
CA SER A 178 20.01 -16.95 -12.04
C SER A 178 18.97 -17.82 -12.75
N ALA A 179 18.29 -18.70 -12.01
CA ALA A 179 17.21 -19.53 -12.55
C ALA A 179 16.01 -18.69 -13.04
N PHE A 180 15.67 -17.58 -12.37
CA PHE A 180 14.66 -16.64 -12.89
C PHE A 180 15.05 -16.14 -14.28
N GLY A 181 16.33 -15.81 -14.46
CA GLY A 181 16.88 -15.38 -15.74
C GLY A 181 16.85 -16.47 -16.82
N GLU A 182 17.14 -17.72 -16.46
CA GLU A 182 17.05 -18.86 -17.39
C GLU A 182 15.62 -19.08 -17.87
N VAL A 183 14.65 -19.11 -16.95
CA VAL A 183 13.22 -19.22 -17.29
C VAL A 183 12.80 -18.06 -18.19
N LYS A 184 13.18 -16.82 -17.84
CA LYS A 184 12.87 -15.64 -18.65
C LYS A 184 13.39 -15.76 -20.09
N ARG A 185 14.64 -16.21 -20.27
CA ARG A 185 15.25 -16.38 -21.60
C ARG A 185 14.62 -17.53 -22.39
N ALA A 186 14.24 -18.61 -21.73
CA ALA A 186 13.61 -19.76 -22.39
C ALA A 186 12.22 -19.41 -22.96
N PHE A 187 11.41 -18.64 -22.20
CA PHE A 187 10.05 -18.27 -22.60
C PHE A 187 9.96 -16.95 -23.37
N ASP A 188 10.94 -16.06 -23.25
CA ASP A 188 10.96 -14.76 -23.92
C ASP A 188 12.37 -14.38 -24.39
N PRO A 189 12.92 -15.10 -25.39
CA PRO A 189 14.27 -14.88 -25.89
C PRO A 189 14.45 -13.49 -26.52
N GLY A 190 13.37 -12.87 -27.00
CA GLY A 190 13.36 -11.52 -27.53
C GLY A 190 13.17 -10.41 -26.49
N ASN A 191 13.05 -10.75 -25.19
CA ASN A 191 12.83 -9.83 -24.09
C ASN A 191 11.65 -8.84 -24.32
N ARG A 192 10.54 -9.33 -24.87
CA ARG A 192 9.35 -8.53 -25.21
C ARG A 192 8.34 -8.44 -24.08
N PHE A 193 8.32 -9.39 -23.15
CA PHE A 193 7.33 -9.46 -22.08
C PHE A 193 7.83 -8.78 -20.81
N ASN A 194 7.46 -7.51 -20.64
CA ASN A 194 7.72 -6.72 -19.42
C ASN A 194 9.21 -6.68 -19.00
N PRO A 195 10.10 -6.17 -19.89
CA PRO A 195 11.54 -6.15 -19.65
C PRO A 195 11.92 -5.34 -18.41
N GLY A 196 12.98 -5.78 -17.71
CA GLY A 196 13.49 -5.11 -16.51
C GLY A 196 12.58 -5.23 -15.28
N ARG A 197 11.74 -6.27 -15.24
CA ARG A 197 10.94 -6.66 -14.07
C ARG A 197 11.33 -8.08 -13.68
N ILE A 198 11.50 -8.34 -12.37
CA ILE A 198 11.94 -9.63 -11.80
C ILE A 198 13.37 -10.02 -12.17
N VAL A 199 13.74 -9.91 -13.44
CA VAL A 199 15.04 -10.23 -14.03
C VAL A 199 15.64 -8.98 -14.66
N ASN A 200 16.94 -8.76 -14.43
CA ASN A 200 17.70 -7.59 -14.88
C ASN A 200 16.98 -6.25 -14.60
N PRO A 201 16.51 -6.03 -13.36
CA PRO A 201 15.79 -4.81 -13.03
C PRO A 201 16.74 -3.60 -13.06
N PRO A 202 16.22 -2.40 -13.38
CA PRO A 202 16.95 -1.17 -13.11
C PRO A 202 17.07 -0.95 -11.60
N ARG A 203 17.85 0.06 -11.20
CA ARG A 203 17.90 0.46 -9.81
C ARG A 203 16.55 0.97 -9.32
N MET A 204 16.17 0.63 -8.09
CA MET A 204 14.95 1.09 -7.42
C MET A 204 14.84 2.62 -7.43
N ASP A 205 15.98 3.30 -7.31
CA ASP A 205 16.11 4.76 -7.26
C ASP A 205 16.46 5.39 -8.62
N ASP A 206 16.31 4.67 -9.73
CA ASP A 206 16.43 5.28 -11.07
C ASP A 206 15.32 6.30 -11.29
N ARG A 207 15.66 7.56 -11.05
CA ARG A 207 14.74 8.70 -11.15
C ARG A 207 14.17 8.87 -12.55
N SER A 208 14.77 8.34 -13.60
CA SER A 208 14.22 8.43 -14.96
C SER A 208 12.89 7.69 -15.10
N LEU A 209 12.65 6.70 -14.22
CA LEU A 209 11.45 5.86 -14.17
C LEU A 209 10.38 6.40 -13.23
N PHE A 210 10.69 7.44 -12.44
CA PHE A 210 9.73 8.02 -11.51
C PHE A 210 8.68 8.82 -12.26
N ARG A 211 7.45 8.85 -11.71
CA ARG A 211 6.39 9.76 -12.19
C ARG A 211 6.89 11.21 -12.25
N PHE A 212 7.66 11.62 -11.24
CA PHE A 212 8.30 12.92 -11.13
C PHE A 212 9.79 12.82 -11.47
N LYS A 213 10.08 12.52 -12.75
CA LYS A 213 11.46 12.42 -13.25
C LYS A 213 12.24 13.74 -13.09
N PRO A 214 13.58 13.73 -13.14
CA PRO A 214 14.38 14.96 -13.07
C PRO A 214 13.94 15.98 -14.13
N GLY A 215 13.79 17.23 -13.71
CA GLY A 215 13.28 18.30 -14.58
C GLY A 215 11.76 18.32 -14.75
N TYR A 216 11.00 17.50 -14.01
CA TYR A 216 9.54 17.63 -13.95
C TYR A 216 9.16 19.06 -13.56
N LYS A 217 8.29 19.68 -14.36
CA LYS A 217 7.75 21.02 -14.13
C LYS A 217 6.24 20.94 -14.15
N ILE A 218 5.64 21.67 -13.23
CA ILE A 218 4.21 21.92 -13.23
C ILE A 218 3.96 23.08 -14.19
N ASN A 219 3.11 22.86 -15.19
CA ASN A 219 2.59 23.95 -16.01
C ASN A 219 1.37 24.53 -15.30
N GLU A 220 1.41 25.83 -15.00
CA GLU A 220 0.23 26.52 -14.51
C GLU A 220 -0.77 26.66 -15.66
N LEU A 221 -1.99 26.15 -15.43
CA LEU A 221 -3.09 26.25 -16.37
C LEU A 221 -4.08 27.27 -15.82
N ASN A 222 -4.49 28.20 -16.67
CA ASN A 222 -5.62 29.09 -16.36
C ASN A 222 -6.90 28.27 -16.45
N THR A 223 -7.40 27.82 -15.31
CA THR A 223 -8.63 27.03 -15.24
C THR A 223 -9.86 27.91 -15.06
N ALA A 224 -10.96 27.58 -15.75
CA ALA A 224 -12.25 28.24 -15.54
C ALA A 224 -12.91 27.86 -14.19
N LEU A 225 -12.55 26.68 -13.65
CA LEU A 225 -13.02 26.19 -12.35
C LEU A 225 -12.05 26.57 -11.24
N ASP A 226 -12.55 26.74 -10.01
CA ASP A 226 -11.74 26.98 -8.82
C ASP A 226 -11.17 25.67 -8.25
N TRP A 227 -9.85 25.61 -8.13
CA TRP A 227 -9.09 24.48 -7.60
C TRP A 227 -8.30 24.85 -6.33
N SER A 228 -8.56 26.01 -5.74
CA SER A 228 -7.87 26.53 -4.56
C SER A 228 -7.89 25.55 -3.39
N ALA A 229 -9.01 24.85 -3.18
CA ALA A 229 -9.18 23.81 -2.15
C ALA A 229 -8.18 22.63 -2.26
N TRP A 230 -7.55 22.46 -3.42
CA TRP A 230 -6.57 21.41 -3.72
C TRP A 230 -5.14 21.94 -3.88
N GLY A 231 -4.92 23.25 -3.70
CA GLY A 231 -3.63 23.90 -3.98
C GLY A 231 -3.42 24.24 -5.46
N GLY A 232 -4.48 24.18 -6.28
CA GLY A 232 -4.44 24.39 -7.72
C GLY A 232 -4.72 23.10 -8.52
N PHE A 233 -4.96 23.26 -9.82
CA PHE A 233 -5.33 22.15 -10.70
C PHE A 233 -4.24 21.07 -10.78
N SER A 234 -2.97 21.48 -10.90
CA SER A 234 -1.85 20.55 -10.99
C SER A 234 -1.68 19.71 -9.72
N SER A 235 -1.83 20.32 -8.55
CA SER A 235 -1.84 19.60 -7.27
C SER A 235 -3.01 18.61 -7.17
N ALA A 236 -4.17 18.94 -7.75
CA ALA A 236 -5.30 18.01 -7.85
C ALA A 236 -4.98 16.81 -8.77
N VAL A 237 -4.32 17.01 -9.91
CA VAL A 237 -3.87 15.93 -10.81
C VAL A 237 -2.87 14.99 -10.11
N GLU A 238 -1.99 15.55 -9.28
CA GLU A 238 -1.02 14.79 -8.49
C GLU A 238 -1.64 13.97 -7.34
N MET A 239 -2.95 14.11 -7.07
CA MET A 239 -3.69 13.22 -6.17
C MET A 239 -3.93 11.82 -6.76
N CYS A 240 -3.75 11.63 -8.07
CA CYS A 240 -3.86 10.31 -8.68
C CYS A 240 -2.80 9.36 -8.12
N ASN A 241 -3.22 8.24 -7.54
CA ASN A 241 -2.35 7.22 -6.95
C ASN A 241 -2.10 6.00 -7.87
N ASN A 242 -2.54 6.05 -9.13
CA ASN A 242 -2.40 4.99 -10.13
C ASN A 242 -3.05 3.63 -9.80
N ASN A 243 -3.98 3.55 -8.85
CA ASN A 243 -4.67 2.30 -8.50
C ASN A 243 -5.67 1.78 -9.56
N GLY A 244 -5.92 2.55 -10.62
CA GLY A 244 -6.80 2.15 -11.72
C GLY A 244 -8.29 2.10 -11.40
N ALA A 245 -8.74 2.61 -10.24
CA ALA A 245 -10.15 2.64 -9.86
C ALA A 245 -11.03 3.45 -10.85
N CYS A 246 -10.42 4.35 -11.61
CA CYS A 246 -11.06 5.09 -12.69
C CYS A 246 -11.45 4.24 -13.92
N ARG A 247 -10.97 3.00 -14.02
CA ARG A 247 -11.32 2.06 -15.10
C ARG A 247 -12.58 1.23 -14.78
N LYS A 248 -13.30 1.61 -13.72
CA LYS A 248 -14.64 1.16 -13.28
C LYS A 248 -15.64 1.00 -14.45
N LEU A 249 -15.90 -0.23 -14.91
CA LEU A 249 -16.93 -0.50 -15.93
C LEU A 249 -18.35 -0.53 -15.38
N SER A 250 -18.52 -0.92 -14.12
CA SER A 250 -19.79 -0.98 -13.41
C SER A 250 -20.08 0.31 -12.64
N SER A 251 -21.29 0.39 -12.06
CA SER A 251 -21.90 1.51 -11.33
C SER A 251 -20.98 2.38 -10.46
N GLY A 252 -21.35 3.65 -10.29
CA GLY A 252 -20.66 4.66 -9.48
C GLY A 252 -20.34 5.94 -10.25
N MET A 253 -19.90 7.00 -9.55
CA MET A 253 -19.63 8.35 -10.09
C MET A 253 -18.32 8.46 -10.91
N MET A 254 -17.95 7.45 -11.69
CA MET A 254 -16.74 7.50 -12.54
C MET A 254 -17.08 7.87 -13.99
N CYS A 255 -16.06 8.38 -14.71
CA CYS A 255 -16.15 8.96 -16.04
C CYS A 255 -16.95 8.08 -17.03
N PRO A 256 -18.11 8.53 -17.52
CA PRO A 256 -18.90 7.77 -18.50
C PRO A 256 -18.16 7.61 -19.83
N SER A 257 -17.23 8.51 -20.17
CA SER A 257 -16.47 8.46 -21.42
C SER A 257 -15.59 7.21 -21.52
N PHE A 258 -14.78 6.89 -20.51
CA PHE A 258 -14.01 5.63 -20.49
C PHE A 258 -14.93 4.40 -20.60
N ARG A 259 -16.09 4.42 -19.92
CA ARG A 259 -17.04 3.28 -19.99
C ARG A 259 -17.60 3.09 -21.39
N ALA A 260 -17.82 4.17 -22.13
CA ALA A 260 -18.27 4.13 -23.50
C ALA A 260 -17.15 3.73 -24.46
N THR A 261 -15.96 4.32 -24.34
CA THR A 261 -14.91 4.17 -25.36
C THR A 261 -13.89 3.08 -25.08
N ARG A 262 -13.69 2.72 -23.80
CA ARG A 262 -12.62 1.83 -23.32
C ARG A 262 -11.21 2.32 -23.64
N ASP A 263 -11.10 3.60 -23.96
CA ASP A 263 -9.85 4.26 -24.28
C ASP A 263 -9.30 4.94 -23.04
N GLU A 264 -8.03 4.66 -22.72
CA GLU A 264 -7.38 5.09 -21.49
C GLU A 264 -7.37 6.63 -21.36
N GLN A 265 -7.17 7.35 -22.48
CA GLN A 265 -7.19 8.82 -22.50
C GLN A 265 -8.51 9.42 -22.02
N HIS A 266 -9.61 8.64 -22.05
CA HIS A 266 -10.93 9.06 -21.57
C HIS A 266 -11.20 8.66 -20.11
N SER A 267 -10.21 8.08 -19.43
CA SER A 267 -10.25 7.82 -17.99
C SER A 267 -9.99 9.11 -17.19
N THR A 268 -10.34 9.13 -15.90
CA THR A 268 -10.05 10.28 -15.02
C THR A 268 -8.56 10.58 -14.86
N ARG A 269 -7.67 9.64 -15.20
CA ARG A 269 -6.22 9.83 -15.11
C ARG A 269 -5.58 10.28 -16.43
N GLY A 270 -6.37 10.45 -17.49
CA GLY A 270 -5.86 10.59 -18.87
C GLY A 270 -5.13 9.33 -19.32
#